data_AF-A0A971PYU7-F1
#
_entry.id   AF-A0A971PYU7-F1
#
_cell.length_a   1.000
_cell.length_b   1.000
_cell.length_c   1.000
_cell.angle_alpha   90.00
_cell.angle_beta   90.00
_cell.angle_gamma   90.00
#
_symmetry.space_group_name_H-M   'P 1'
#
loop_
_entity.id
_entity.type
_entity.pdbx_description
1 polymer ?
#
loop_
_entity_poly.entity_id
_entity_poly.type
_entity_poly.pdbx_seq_one_letter_code
_entity_poly.pdbx_strand_id
1 'polypeptide(L)' 'MVIVVYYEANSDEHKDTLDLLEPLNIEARYPTAKDKLLESLTKERCVTILHKTEVLFTWIKARF' A
#
# COMPACT_ATOMS: atom_id res chain seq x y z
N MET A 1 -15.69 0.14 6.95
CA MET A 1 -15.85 1.25 7.92
C MET A 1 -14.54 1.61 8.62
N VAL A 2 -13.77 0.65 9.12
CA VAL A 2 -12.47 0.92 9.79
C VAL A 2 -11.46 1.61 8.86
N ILE A 3 -11.24 1.11 7.63
CA ILE A 3 -10.24 1.66 6.68
C ILE A 3 -10.55 3.11 6.26
N VAL A 4 -11.82 3.44 6.05
CA VAL A 4 -12.26 4.78 5.59
C VAL A 4 -11.96 5.85 6.66
N VAL A 5 -12.14 5.53 7.94
CA VAL A 5 -11.87 6.44 9.04
C VAL A 5 -10.36 6.71 9.22
N TYR A 6 -9.50 5.74 8.89
CA TYR A 6 -8.05 5.95 8.87
C TYR A 6 -7.60 6.87 7.74
N TYR A 7 -8.27 6.82 6.59
CA TYR A 7 -7.88 7.60 5.42
C TYR A 7 -8.04 9.12 5.67
N GLU A 8 -9.11 9.54 6.36
CA GLU A 8 -9.34 10.97 6.65
C GLU A 8 -8.39 11.57 7.68
N ALA A 9 -7.78 10.75 8.55
CA ALA A 9 -6.88 11.20 9.62
C ALA A 9 -5.38 11.19 9.24
N ASN A 10 -5.03 10.73 8.04
CA ASN A 10 -3.66 10.54 7.58
C ASN A 10 -3.13 11.73 6.75
N SER A 11 -1.82 11.95 6.79
CA SER A 11 -1.14 12.85 5.86
C SER A 11 -1.22 12.33 4.42
N ASP A 12 -1.14 13.22 3.43
CA ASP A 12 -1.31 12.85 2.02
C ASP A 12 -0.30 11.78 1.56
N GLU A 13 0.89 11.75 2.15
CA GLU A 13 1.92 10.73 1.86
C GLU A 13 1.57 9.31 2.37
N HIS A 14 0.83 9.22 3.48
CA HIS A 14 0.33 7.95 3.99
C HIS A 14 -0.89 7.46 3.17
N LYS A 15 -1.72 8.38 2.68
CA LYS A 15 -2.82 8.08 1.75
C LYS A 15 -2.30 7.52 0.43
N ASP A 16 -1.29 8.17 -0.17
CA ASP A 16 -0.62 7.68 -1.39
C ASP A 16 -0.07 6.26 -1.21
N THR A 17 0.41 5.93 -0.01
CA THR A 17 0.90 4.59 0.31
C THR A 17 -0.24 3.57 0.40
N LEU A 18 -1.39 3.96 0.97
CA LEU A 18 -2.57 3.08 1.04
C LEU A 18 -3.15 2.82 -0.36
N ASP A 19 -3.23 3.84 -1.21
CA ASP A 19 -3.67 3.72 -2.60
C ASP A 19 -2.75 2.80 -3.41
N LEU A 20 -1.45 2.85 -3.13
CA LEU A 20 -0.48 1.94 -3.73
C LEU A 20 -0.66 0.49 -3.28
N LEU A 21 -1.08 0.27 -2.02
CA LEU A 21 -1.23 -1.07 -1.43
C LEU A 21 -2.60 -1.73 -1.73
N GLU A 22 -3.65 -0.95 -1.97
CA GLU A 22 -4.99 -1.45 -2.26
C GLU A 22 -5.07 -2.41 -3.46
N PRO A 23 -4.53 -2.07 -4.66
CA PRO A 23 -4.53 -2.99 -5.80
C PRO A 23 -3.64 -4.21 -5.57
N LEU A 24 -2.57 -4.10 -4.78
CA LEU A 24 -1.70 -5.24 -4.43
C LEU A 24 -2.45 -6.29 -3.58
N ASN A 25 -3.53 -5.91 -2.90
CA ASN A 25 -4.32 -6.83 -2.07
C ASN A 25 -5.55 -7.39 -2.82
N ILE A 26 -6.24 -6.58 -3.63
CA ILE A 26 -7.47 -6.98 -4.33
C ILE A 26 -7.16 -7.56 -5.71
N GLU A 27 -6.36 -6.86 -6.52
CA GLU A 27 -6.14 -7.22 -7.93
C GLU A 27 -5.16 -8.41 -8.08
N ALA A 28 -4.25 -8.60 -7.13
CA ALA A 28 -3.35 -9.77 -7.11
C ALA A 28 -4.09 -11.12 -6.96
N ARG A 29 -5.38 -11.10 -6.58
CA ARG A 29 -6.23 -12.30 -6.44
C ARG A 29 -6.87 -12.75 -7.75
N TYR A 30 -6.90 -11.90 -8.78
CA TYR A 30 -7.50 -12.22 -10.07
C TYR A 30 -6.43 -12.51 -11.13
N PRO A 31 -6.46 -13.68 -11.80
CA PRO A 31 -5.39 -14.11 -12.71
C PRO A 31 -5.04 -13.10 -13.82
N THR A 32 -6.03 -12.45 -14.42
CA THR A 32 -5.86 -11.48 -15.51
C THR A 32 -5.27 -10.15 -15.09
N ALA A 33 -5.47 -9.73 -13.83
CA ALA A 33 -4.88 -8.52 -13.27
C ALA A 33 -3.50 -8.78 -12.65
N LYS A 34 -3.29 -10.00 -12.15
CA LYS A 34 -2.04 -10.46 -11.53
C LYS A 34 -0.84 -10.33 -12.47
N ASP A 35 -0.97 -10.71 -13.75
CA ASP A 35 0.17 -10.70 -14.67
C ASP A 35 0.67 -9.27 -14.95
N LYS A 36 -0.27 -8.33 -15.21
CA LYS A 36 0.05 -6.90 -15.39
C LYS A 36 0.62 -6.27 -14.12
N LEU A 37 0.10 -6.68 -12.96
CA LEU A 37 0.56 -6.21 -11.67
C LEU A 37 2.00 -6.71 -11.40
N LEU A 38 2.30 -7.97 -11.74
CA LEU A 38 3.65 -8.54 -11.64
C LEU A 38 4.66 -7.88 -12.58
N GLU A 39 4.29 -7.57 -13.82
CA GLU A 39 5.15 -6.82 -14.76
C GLU A 39 5.54 -5.44 -14.21
N SER A 40 4.64 -4.83 -13.44
CA SER A 40 4.86 -3.53 -12.84
C SER A 40 5.69 -3.58 -11.54
N LEU A 41 5.88 -4.76 -10.94
CA LEU A 41 6.59 -4.97 -9.68
C LEU A 41 8.09 -5.21 -9.92
N THR A 42 8.79 -4.18 -10.40
CA THR A 42 10.24 -4.21 -10.51
C THR A 42 10.90 -4.24 -9.11
N LYS A 43 12.17 -4.66 -9.04
CA LYS A 43 12.93 -4.71 -7.79
C LYS A 43 12.92 -3.37 -7.05
N GLU A 44 13.13 -2.27 -7.78
CA GLU A 44 13.17 -0.91 -7.26
C GLU A 44 11.80 -0.50 -6.70
N ARG A 45 10.72 -0.88 -7.39
CA ARG A 45 9.35 -0.61 -6.95
C ARG A 45 9.00 -1.44 -5.71
N CYS A 46 9.41 -2.69 -5.63
CA CYS A 46 9.23 -3.53 -4.45
C CYS A 46 9.97 -2.97 -3.23
N VAL A 47 11.22 -2.52 -3.38
CA VAL A 47 11.98 -1.85 -2.31
C VAL A 47 11.27 -0.56 -1.85
N THR A 48 10.73 0.21 -2.79
CA THR A 48 9.97 1.43 -2.48
C THR A 48 8.68 1.13 -1.71
N ILE A 49 7.93 0.13 -2.14
CA ILE A 49 6.70 -0.33 -1.46
C ILE A 49 7.04 -0.79 -0.04
N LEU A 50 8.09 -1.59 0.12
CA LEU A 50 8.53 -2.08 1.43
C LEU A 50 8.86 -0.92 2.38
N HIS A 51 9.68 0.03 1.92
CA HIS A 51 10.07 1.18 2.74
C HIS A 51 8.87 2.05 3.14
N LYS A 52 7.97 2.37 2.18
CA LYS A 52 6.74 3.12 2.48
C LYS A 52 5.84 2.39 3.48
N THR A 53 5.75 1.06 3.36
CA THR A 53 4.98 0.22 4.28
C THR A 53 5.59 0.20 5.68
N GLU A 54 6.92 0.13 5.81
CA GLU A 54 7.62 0.19 7.10
C GLU A 54 7.44 1.54 7.80
N VAL A 55 7.50 2.64 7.06
CA VAL A 55 7.24 3.99 7.57
C VAL A 55 5.81 4.10 8.10
N LEU A 56 4.83 3.64 7.31
CA LEU A 56 3.43 3.62 7.72
C LEU A 56 3.22 2.74 8.96
N PHE A 57 3.81 1.55 9.00
CA PHE A 57 3.72 0.64 10.14
C PHE A 57 4.32 1.22 11.42
N THR A 58 5.49 1.86 11.31
CA THR A 58 6.16 2.51 12.43
C THR A 58 5.33 3.68 12.97
N TRP A 59 4.74 4.48 12.07
CA TRP A 59 3.84 5.56 12.46
C TRP A 59 2.60 5.03 13.20
N ILE A 60 1.97 3.96 12.71
CA ILE A 60 0.84 3.31 13.38
C ILE A 60 1.24 2.86 14.79
N LYS A 61 2.37 2.16 14.92
CA LYS A 61 2.90 1.70 16.22
C LYS A 61 3.28 2.83 17.18
N ALA A 62 3.65 4.00 16.67
CA ALA A 62 3.95 5.14 17.52
C ALA A 62 2.67 5.80 18.08
N ARG A 63 1.52 5.55 17.44
CA ARG A 63 0.23 6.19 17.76
C ARG A 63 -0.71 5.27 18.56
N PHE A 64 -0.48 3.96 18.57
CA PHE A 64 -1.27 2.93 19.27
C PHE A 64 -0.35 1.92 19.98
#